data_AF-A0A8H7T096-F1
#
_entry.id   AF-A0A8H7T096-F1
#
_cell.length_a   1.000
_cell.length_b   1.000
_cell.length_c   1.000
_cell.angle_alpha   90.00
_cell.angle_beta   90.00
_cell.angle_gamma   90.00
#
_symmetry.space_group_name_H-M   'P 1'
#
loop_
_entity.id
_entity.type
_entity.pdbx_description
1 polymer ?
#
loop_
_entity_poly.entity_id
_entity_poly.type
_entity_poly.pdbx_seq_one_letter_code
_entity_poly.pdbx_strand_id
1 'polypeptide(L)'
;MICLIVLSILIPSIFGLKIGELCDSSARYSATWQYDDSCENVYFFCDSSRNNTCNYKACSNTDFIQGWDIAAHKLPERCNNQMYCPDNGSQCTPLVAIGDRCELQRDDECSGKDSICLNSTCYVKGSPLGGNCGSDRTDYTSYDAKGFALQQTIIRDNCTEGTYCNDENHTCIGSKALEKACWQDRECLSGTCSDDGYCMNGPDVFHTIATWLWAVLGCSIFVFVLLILGVLWILHRYQSRKEHEKSAKFFGDNDEFYKRYQMQQANDSTSRLVSTGELLSDSRASVVYLTTPDYNESAALSTTRPLSWRQSNNIGTLPLSVTNKLNK
;
A
#
# COMPACT_ATOMS: atom_id res chain seq x y z
N MET A 1 -71.56 -11.54 -9.80
CA MET A 1 -70.60 -12.56 -9.31
C MET A 1 -69.70 -12.93 -10.47
N ILE A 2 -68.61 -12.18 -10.69
CA ILE A 2 -67.66 -12.42 -11.78
C ILE A 2 -66.33 -12.71 -11.09
N CYS A 3 -65.91 -13.97 -11.15
CA CYS A 3 -64.70 -14.47 -10.52
C CYS A 3 -63.53 -14.21 -11.47
N LEU A 4 -62.70 -13.20 -11.15
CA LEU A 4 -61.44 -12.93 -11.83
C LEU A 4 -60.41 -13.98 -11.40
N ILE A 5 -60.14 -14.95 -12.27
CA ILE A 5 -59.01 -15.87 -12.12
C ILE A 5 -57.75 -15.12 -12.57
N VAL A 6 -56.99 -14.64 -11.59
CA VAL A 6 -55.62 -14.15 -11.80
C VAL A 6 -54.72 -15.36 -12.02
N LEU A 7 -54.36 -15.62 -13.27
CA LEU A 7 -53.40 -16.65 -13.65
C LEU A 7 -51.99 -16.12 -13.38
N SER A 8 -51.44 -16.48 -12.22
CA SER A 8 -50.05 -16.23 -11.85
C SER A 8 -49.12 -17.05 -12.74
N ILE A 9 -48.62 -16.44 -13.82
CA ILE A 9 -47.51 -17.00 -14.61
C ILE A 9 -46.25 -16.89 -13.74
N LEU A 10 -45.89 -17.99 -13.10
CA LEU A 10 -44.57 -18.18 -12.51
C LEU A 10 -43.57 -18.21 -13.67
N ILE A 11 -42.89 -17.09 -13.91
CA ILE A 11 -41.69 -17.07 -14.74
C ILE A 11 -40.68 -17.95 -14.00
N PRO A 12 -40.23 -19.09 -14.56
CA PRO A 12 -39.17 -19.85 -13.94
C PRO A 12 -37.94 -18.95 -13.84
N SER A 13 -37.39 -18.85 -12.64
CA SER A 13 -36.07 -18.28 -12.42
C SER A 13 -35.11 -18.84 -13.46
N ILE A 14 -34.33 -17.98 -14.11
CA ILE A 14 -33.25 -18.38 -15.01
C ILE A 14 -32.26 -19.18 -14.15
N PHE A 15 -32.37 -20.50 -14.17
CA PHE A 15 -31.38 -21.39 -13.61
C PHE A 15 -30.35 -21.64 -14.71
N GLY A 16 -29.08 -21.35 -14.43
CA GLY A 16 -27.99 -21.66 -15.36
C GLY A 16 -28.02 -23.14 -15.78
N LEU A 17 -27.59 -23.43 -17.00
CA LEU A 17 -27.70 -24.76 -17.57
C LEU A 17 -26.88 -25.78 -16.77
N LYS A 18 -27.39 -27.01 -16.74
CA LYS A 18 -26.73 -28.14 -16.09
C LYS A 18 -25.81 -28.85 -17.06
N ILE A 19 -24.92 -29.67 -16.50
CA ILE A 19 -24.06 -30.55 -17.28
C ILE A 19 -24.87 -31.41 -18.26
N GLY A 20 -24.39 -31.48 -19.51
CA GLY A 20 -25.02 -32.26 -20.58
C GLY A 20 -26.22 -31.60 -21.25
N GLU A 21 -26.69 -30.45 -20.77
CA GLU A 21 -27.74 -29.69 -21.46
C GLU A 21 -27.18 -28.99 -22.70
N LEU A 22 -28.06 -28.78 -23.69
CA LEU A 22 -27.69 -28.18 -24.97
C LEU A 22 -27.41 -26.68 -24.78
N CYS A 23 -26.28 -26.22 -25.29
CA CYS A 23 -25.80 -24.85 -25.15
C CYS A 23 -25.46 -24.26 -26.52
N ASP A 24 -25.31 -22.94 -26.58
CA ASP A 24 -24.85 -22.21 -27.77
C ASP A 24 -23.33 -21.98 -27.66
N SER A 25 -22.57 -22.53 -28.60
CA SER A 25 -21.11 -22.46 -28.60
C SER A 25 -20.54 -21.20 -29.24
N SER A 26 -21.39 -20.27 -29.68
CA SER A 26 -20.92 -18.96 -30.14
C SER A 26 -20.17 -18.24 -29.01
N ALA A 27 -18.96 -17.75 -29.31
CA ALA A 27 -18.22 -16.92 -28.36
C ALA A 27 -18.98 -15.60 -28.13
N ARG A 28 -19.28 -15.30 -26.87
CA ARG A 28 -19.93 -14.05 -26.47
C ARG A 28 -18.93 -13.25 -25.64
N TYR A 29 -18.81 -11.97 -25.93
CA TYR A 29 -17.96 -11.06 -25.19
C TYR A 29 -18.81 -9.93 -24.64
N SER A 30 -18.59 -9.57 -23.38
CA SER A 30 -19.22 -8.41 -22.76
C SER A 30 -18.68 -7.09 -23.36
N ALA A 31 -19.27 -5.96 -22.98
CA ALA A 31 -18.76 -4.64 -23.36
C ALA A 31 -17.35 -4.32 -22.79
N THR A 32 -16.87 -5.12 -21.84
CA THR A 32 -15.51 -5.06 -21.29
C THR A 32 -14.60 -6.13 -21.92
N TRP A 33 -15.03 -6.78 -23.01
CA TRP A 33 -14.33 -7.87 -23.67
C TRP A 33 -14.07 -9.09 -22.77
N GLN A 34 -14.92 -9.28 -21.75
CA GLN A 34 -14.89 -10.51 -20.96
C GLN A 34 -15.64 -11.61 -21.70
N TYR A 35 -15.00 -12.76 -21.88
CA TYR A 35 -15.65 -13.94 -22.45
C TYR A 35 -16.79 -14.42 -21.54
N ASP A 36 -17.92 -14.74 -22.17
CA ASP A 36 -19.12 -15.27 -21.54
C ASP A 36 -19.63 -16.47 -22.36
N ASP A 37 -20.24 -17.43 -21.68
CA ASP A 37 -20.78 -18.64 -22.29
C ASP A 37 -22.27 -18.83 -22.00
N SER A 38 -22.90 -19.66 -22.82
CA SER A 38 -24.33 -19.92 -22.70
C SER A 38 -24.69 -20.82 -21.51
N CYS A 39 -23.74 -21.47 -20.85
CA CYS A 39 -24.04 -22.36 -19.72
C CYS A 39 -24.34 -21.58 -18.43
N GLU A 40 -24.01 -20.29 -18.37
CA GLU A 40 -24.31 -19.36 -17.26
C GLU A 40 -23.91 -19.93 -15.88
N ASN A 41 -22.81 -20.67 -15.83
CA ASN A 41 -22.32 -21.32 -14.62
C ASN A 41 -20.80 -21.29 -14.55
N VAL A 42 -20.25 -20.89 -13.40
CA VAL A 42 -18.80 -20.76 -13.19
C VAL A 42 -18.02 -22.06 -13.41
N TYR A 43 -18.65 -23.22 -13.19
CA TYR A 43 -18.02 -24.54 -13.31
C TYR A 43 -18.07 -25.11 -14.73
N PHE A 44 -18.96 -24.60 -15.59
CA PHE A 44 -19.27 -25.20 -16.87
C PHE A 44 -18.83 -24.32 -18.03
N PHE A 45 -18.64 -24.93 -19.18
CA PHE A 45 -18.45 -24.26 -20.46
C PHE A 45 -19.22 -25.00 -21.55
N CYS A 46 -19.52 -24.30 -22.64
CA CYS A 46 -20.18 -24.91 -23.79
C CYS A 46 -19.17 -25.62 -24.71
N ASP A 47 -19.25 -26.95 -24.80
CA ASP A 47 -18.37 -27.76 -25.64
C ASP A 47 -18.99 -27.99 -27.03
N SER A 48 -18.48 -27.27 -28.03
CA SER A 48 -18.90 -27.42 -29.43
C SER A 48 -18.50 -28.77 -30.04
N SER A 49 -17.44 -29.40 -29.52
CA SER A 49 -16.95 -30.69 -30.02
C SER A 49 -17.83 -31.86 -29.57
N ARG A 50 -18.58 -31.69 -28.46
CA ARG A 50 -19.46 -32.71 -27.87
C ARG A 50 -20.93 -32.31 -27.98
N ASN A 51 -21.40 -32.16 -29.22
CA ASN A 51 -22.81 -31.88 -29.54
C ASN A 51 -23.37 -30.59 -28.92
N ASN A 52 -22.53 -29.57 -28.72
CA ASN A 52 -22.90 -28.31 -28.07
C ASN A 52 -23.55 -28.56 -26.70
N THR A 53 -22.81 -29.19 -25.79
CA THR A 53 -23.30 -29.49 -24.43
C THR A 53 -22.43 -28.85 -23.35
N CYS A 54 -23.05 -28.50 -22.22
CA CYS A 54 -22.33 -27.96 -21.07
C CYS A 54 -21.44 -29.04 -20.42
N ASN A 55 -20.15 -28.75 -20.27
CA ASN A 55 -19.15 -29.64 -19.67
C ASN A 55 -18.33 -28.89 -18.60
N TYR A 56 -17.65 -29.61 -17.71
CA TYR A 56 -16.80 -28.99 -16.67
C TYR A 56 -15.56 -28.34 -17.25
N LYS A 57 -15.23 -27.13 -16.78
CA LYS A 57 -13.95 -26.47 -17.10
C LYS A 57 -12.78 -27.29 -16.59
N ALA A 58 -11.78 -27.53 -17.44
CA ALA A 58 -10.61 -28.32 -17.10
C ALA A 58 -9.33 -27.49 -16.90
N CYS A 59 -9.30 -26.25 -17.40
CA CYS A 59 -8.18 -25.34 -17.22
C CYS A 59 -8.64 -23.92 -16.83
N SER A 60 -7.71 -23.11 -16.32
CA SER A 60 -7.95 -21.70 -16.00
C SER A 60 -6.70 -20.84 -16.26
N ASN A 61 -6.92 -19.60 -16.70
CA ASN A 61 -5.87 -18.57 -16.83
C ASN A 61 -5.71 -17.71 -15.57
N THR A 62 -6.56 -17.93 -14.56
CA THR A 62 -6.58 -17.18 -13.30
C THR A 62 -6.50 -18.11 -12.11
N ASP A 63 -5.85 -17.64 -11.04
CA ASP A 63 -5.81 -18.34 -9.74
C ASP A 63 -7.09 -18.10 -8.93
N PHE A 64 -7.95 -17.19 -9.40
CA PHE A 64 -9.20 -16.83 -8.76
C PHE A 64 -10.32 -16.73 -9.80
N ILE A 65 -11.37 -17.53 -9.61
CA ILE A 65 -12.60 -17.48 -10.39
C ILE A 65 -13.71 -17.01 -9.46
N GLN A 66 -14.34 -15.87 -9.77
CA GLN A 66 -15.41 -15.32 -8.95
C GLN A 66 -16.57 -16.33 -8.85
N GLY A 67 -17.02 -16.61 -7.62
CA GLY A 67 -18.12 -17.54 -7.36
C GLY A 67 -17.72 -19.03 -7.37
N TRP A 68 -16.44 -19.35 -7.55
CA TRP A 68 -15.95 -20.72 -7.47
C TRP A 68 -15.85 -21.20 -6.02
N ASP A 69 -16.52 -22.29 -5.68
CA ASP A 69 -16.44 -22.96 -4.39
C ASP A 69 -15.45 -24.14 -4.45
N ILE A 70 -14.30 -23.95 -3.80
CA ILE A 70 -13.22 -24.93 -3.73
C ILE A 70 -13.66 -26.18 -2.93
N ALA A 71 -14.64 -26.05 -2.02
CA ALA A 71 -15.18 -27.19 -1.28
C ALA A 71 -16.05 -28.10 -2.16
N ALA A 72 -16.69 -27.53 -3.20
CA ALA A 72 -17.51 -28.28 -4.15
C ALA A 72 -16.67 -28.87 -5.28
N HIS A 73 -15.74 -28.09 -5.87
CA HIS A 73 -14.89 -28.53 -6.98
C HIS A 73 -13.47 -27.98 -6.83
N LYS A 74 -12.46 -28.83 -7.12
CA LYS A 74 -11.06 -28.40 -7.19
C LYS A 74 -10.92 -27.34 -8.28
N LEU A 75 -10.15 -26.28 -8.00
CA LEU A 75 -9.83 -25.25 -8.98
C LEU A 75 -9.12 -25.88 -10.21
N PRO A 76 -9.48 -25.49 -11.45
CA PRO A 76 -8.79 -25.97 -12.65
C PRO A 76 -7.30 -25.62 -12.63
N GLU A 77 -6.48 -26.49 -13.20
CA GLU A 77 -5.03 -26.26 -13.23
C GLU A 77 -4.67 -25.30 -14.37
N ARG A 78 -3.61 -24.52 -14.16
CA ARG A 78 -3.06 -23.66 -15.21
C ARG A 78 -2.26 -24.50 -16.20
N CYS A 79 -2.29 -24.08 -17.46
CA CYS A 79 -1.47 -24.70 -18.49
C CYS A 79 0.02 -24.39 -18.31
N ASN A 80 0.88 -25.24 -18.85
CA ASN A 80 2.33 -25.04 -18.84
C ASN A 80 2.74 -23.99 -19.89
N ASN A 81 4.01 -23.58 -19.92
CA ASN A 81 4.49 -22.55 -20.86
C ASN A 81 4.48 -22.98 -22.35
N GLN A 82 4.03 -24.18 -22.68
CA GLN A 82 3.93 -24.71 -24.06
C GLN A 82 2.47 -24.90 -24.50
N MET A 83 1.53 -24.58 -23.62
CA MET A 83 0.10 -24.74 -23.83
C MET A 83 -0.62 -23.51 -23.29
N TYR A 84 -1.80 -23.24 -23.82
CA TYR A 84 -2.68 -22.21 -23.30
C TYR A 84 -4.02 -22.80 -22.92
N CYS A 85 -4.74 -22.10 -22.05
CA CYS A 85 -6.13 -22.40 -21.76
C CYS A 85 -7.00 -21.49 -22.64
N PRO A 86 -7.86 -22.04 -23.51
CA PRO A 86 -8.82 -21.24 -24.27
C PRO A 86 -9.78 -20.48 -23.34
N ASP A 87 -10.37 -19.39 -23.82
CA ASP A 87 -11.30 -18.54 -23.07
C ASP A 87 -12.46 -19.35 -22.44
N ASN A 88 -12.93 -20.37 -23.15
CA ASN A 88 -13.99 -21.25 -22.67
C ASN A 88 -13.56 -22.17 -21.51
N GLY A 89 -12.27 -22.27 -21.18
CA GLY A 89 -11.79 -23.12 -20.09
C GLY A 89 -11.86 -24.62 -20.37
N SER A 90 -11.94 -25.01 -21.66
CA SER A 90 -12.15 -26.41 -22.07
C SER A 90 -11.06 -27.36 -21.62
N GLN A 91 -9.83 -27.19 -22.12
CA GLN A 91 -8.64 -27.95 -21.72
C GLN A 91 -7.37 -27.23 -22.20
N CYS A 92 -6.22 -27.60 -21.64
CA CYS A 92 -4.94 -27.07 -22.13
C CYS A 92 -4.67 -27.55 -23.56
N THR A 93 -4.41 -26.60 -24.46
CA THR A 93 -4.15 -26.84 -25.87
C THR A 93 -2.78 -26.30 -26.27
N PRO A 94 -2.10 -26.87 -27.28
CA PRO A 94 -0.80 -26.37 -27.75
C PRO A 94 -0.90 -24.93 -28.23
N LEU A 95 0.17 -24.15 -28.03
CA LEU A 95 0.25 -22.77 -28.54
C LEU A 95 0.02 -22.69 -30.06
N VAL A 96 -0.69 -21.66 -30.48
CA VAL A 96 -1.06 -21.35 -31.87
C VAL A 96 0.17 -20.88 -32.64
N ALA A 97 0.36 -21.36 -33.88
CA ALA A 97 1.48 -20.93 -34.71
C ALA A 97 1.32 -19.48 -35.19
N ILE A 98 2.42 -18.80 -35.48
CA ILE A 98 2.38 -17.48 -36.12
C ILE A 98 1.65 -17.60 -37.47
N GLY A 99 0.69 -16.70 -37.71
CA GLY A 99 -0.18 -16.69 -38.89
C GLY A 99 -1.49 -17.47 -38.73
N ASP A 100 -1.64 -18.28 -37.68
CA ASP A 100 -2.89 -18.99 -37.39
C ASP A 100 -3.86 -18.13 -36.57
N ARG A 101 -5.09 -18.62 -36.46
CA ARG A 101 -6.21 -17.95 -35.77
C ARG A 101 -6.04 -18.01 -34.26
N CYS A 102 -6.25 -16.86 -33.62
CA CYS A 102 -6.17 -16.67 -32.18
C CYS A 102 -7.48 -16.03 -31.64
N GLU A 103 -7.84 -16.34 -30.41
CA GLU A 103 -8.88 -15.69 -29.62
C GLU A 103 -8.54 -14.21 -29.40
N LEU A 104 -9.56 -13.34 -29.41
CA LEU A 104 -9.32 -11.90 -29.35
C LEU A 104 -8.61 -11.52 -28.04
N GLN A 105 -7.55 -10.72 -28.17
CA GLN A 105 -6.77 -10.21 -27.03
C GLN A 105 -6.04 -11.27 -26.19
N ARG A 106 -5.86 -12.47 -26.75
CA ARG A 106 -5.14 -13.59 -26.10
C ARG A 106 -3.74 -13.74 -26.67
N ASP A 107 -2.87 -12.79 -26.35
CA ASP A 107 -1.47 -12.83 -26.81
C ASP A 107 -0.72 -14.07 -26.29
N ASP A 108 -1.17 -14.64 -25.16
CA ASP A 108 -0.58 -15.80 -24.49
C ASP A 108 -0.81 -17.13 -25.23
N GLU A 109 -1.76 -17.20 -26.16
CA GLU A 109 -1.97 -18.42 -26.96
C GLU A 109 -1.00 -18.53 -28.12
N CYS A 110 -0.40 -17.43 -28.56
CA CYS A 110 0.48 -17.39 -29.71
C CYS A 110 1.89 -17.88 -29.35
N SER A 111 2.39 -18.84 -30.12
CA SER A 111 3.76 -19.35 -30.01
C SER A 111 4.79 -18.33 -30.50
N GLY A 112 5.94 -18.31 -29.84
CA GLY A 112 7.07 -17.43 -30.20
C GLY A 112 7.51 -16.53 -29.06
N LYS A 113 8.61 -15.81 -29.28
CA LYS A 113 9.06 -14.74 -28.39
C LYS A 113 8.48 -13.43 -28.92
N ASP A 114 7.89 -12.63 -28.04
CA ASP A 114 7.24 -11.36 -28.39
C ASP A 114 6.08 -11.56 -29.40
N SER A 115 5.28 -12.60 -29.20
CA SER A 115 4.06 -12.86 -29.97
C SER A 115 2.91 -11.95 -29.52
N ILE A 116 2.00 -11.66 -30.45
CA ILE A 116 0.83 -10.80 -30.22
C ILE A 116 -0.33 -11.29 -31.08
N CYS A 117 -1.53 -11.37 -30.50
CA CYS A 117 -2.75 -11.70 -31.23
C CYS A 117 -3.41 -10.40 -31.71
N LEU A 118 -3.46 -10.20 -33.02
CA LEU A 118 -4.07 -9.01 -33.64
C LEU A 118 -5.14 -9.43 -34.63
N ASN A 119 -6.37 -8.93 -34.46
CA ASN A 119 -7.51 -9.23 -35.34
C ASN A 119 -7.68 -10.75 -35.57
N SER A 120 -7.65 -11.51 -34.48
CA SER A 120 -7.71 -12.98 -34.47
C SER A 120 -6.66 -13.68 -35.32
N THR A 121 -5.46 -13.10 -35.46
CA THR A 121 -4.29 -13.74 -36.09
C THR A 121 -3.04 -13.53 -35.25
N CYS A 122 -2.24 -14.59 -35.06
CA CYS A 122 -0.98 -14.49 -34.32
C CYS A 122 0.11 -13.81 -35.17
N TYR A 123 0.72 -12.76 -34.64
CA TYR A 123 1.87 -12.06 -35.22
C TYR A 123 3.07 -12.09 -34.28
N VAL A 124 4.24 -11.78 -34.82
CA VAL A 124 5.43 -11.45 -34.04
C VAL A 124 5.55 -9.93 -33.99
N LYS A 125 5.79 -9.40 -32.80
CA LYS A 125 6.08 -7.98 -32.57
C LYS A 125 7.51 -7.69 -33.02
N GLY A 126 7.66 -6.71 -33.91
CA GLY A 126 8.95 -6.34 -34.49
C GLY A 126 8.94 -6.15 -36.00
N SER A 127 7.78 -5.84 -36.60
CA SER A 127 7.72 -5.45 -38.01
C SER A 127 8.51 -4.14 -38.23
N PRO A 128 9.48 -4.11 -39.15
CA PRO A 128 10.35 -2.97 -39.34
C PRO A 128 9.62 -1.81 -40.04
N LEU A 129 10.23 -0.63 -40.03
CA LEU A 129 9.73 0.53 -40.79
C LEU A 129 9.48 0.17 -42.27
N GLY A 130 8.28 0.44 -42.77
CA GLY A 130 7.83 0.09 -44.12
C GLY A 130 7.41 -1.38 -44.30
N GLY A 131 7.55 -2.21 -43.27
CA GLY A 131 7.06 -3.59 -43.27
C GLY A 131 5.54 -3.68 -43.12
N ASN A 132 4.97 -4.84 -43.48
CA ASN A 132 3.55 -5.12 -43.29
C ASN A 132 3.23 -5.26 -41.79
N CYS A 133 2.12 -4.69 -41.34
CA CYS A 133 1.71 -4.73 -39.94
C CYS A 133 0.25 -5.11 -39.77
N GLY A 134 -0.03 -5.80 -38.66
CA GLY A 134 -1.37 -5.95 -38.14
C GLY A 134 -1.66 -4.84 -37.14
N SER A 135 -2.90 -4.36 -37.10
CA SER A 135 -3.44 -3.56 -36.01
C SER A 135 -4.72 -4.19 -35.49
N ASP A 136 -4.95 -4.08 -34.19
CA ASP A 136 -6.16 -4.54 -33.52
C ASP A 136 -6.72 -3.42 -32.66
N ARG A 137 -7.95 -3.02 -32.95
CA ARG A 137 -8.65 -1.95 -32.24
C ARG A 137 -9.71 -2.56 -31.35
N THR A 138 -9.59 -2.28 -30.06
CA THR A 138 -10.54 -2.74 -29.05
C THR A 138 -11.08 -1.55 -28.27
N ASP A 139 -12.40 -1.39 -28.25
CA ASP A 139 -13.07 -0.35 -27.49
C ASP A 139 -13.64 -0.95 -26.20
N TYR A 140 -13.11 -0.55 -25.05
CA TYR A 140 -13.57 -0.96 -23.74
C TYR A 140 -14.57 0.04 -23.18
N THR A 141 -15.68 -0.45 -22.64
CA THR A 141 -16.62 0.40 -21.90
C THR A 141 -16.48 0.14 -20.40
N SER A 142 -16.05 1.14 -19.66
CA SER A 142 -16.05 1.14 -18.19
C SER A 142 -17.15 2.05 -17.66
N TYR A 143 -17.54 1.88 -16.40
CA TYR A 143 -18.53 2.74 -15.75
C TYR A 143 -17.89 3.50 -14.60
N ASP A 144 -18.12 4.81 -14.54
CA ASP A 144 -17.65 5.63 -13.43
C ASP A 144 -18.47 5.38 -12.15
N ALA A 145 -18.06 5.98 -11.02
CA ALA A 145 -18.77 5.87 -9.75
C ALA A 145 -20.22 6.42 -9.78
N LYS A 146 -20.59 7.16 -10.82
CA LYS A 146 -21.94 7.72 -11.04
C LYS A 146 -22.76 6.89 -12.05
N GLY A 147 -22.19 5.83 -12.61
CA GLY A 147 -22.82 4.95 -13.60
C GLY A 147 -22.75 5.45 -15.05
N PHE A 148 -21.96 6.49 -15.34
CA PHE A 148 -21.73 6.92 -16.72
C PHE A 148 -20.74 6.00 -17.42
N ALA A 149 -21.09 5.59 -18.64
CA ALA A 149 -20.21 4.80 -19.49
C ALA A 149 -19.06 5.68 -20.03
N LEU A 150 -17.82 5.25 -19.80
CA LEU A 150 -16.60 5.81 -20.35
C LEU A 150 -16.00 4.80 -21.32
N GLN A 151 -15.93 5.17 -22.60
CA GLN A 151 -15.34 4.34 -23.65
C GLN A 151 -13.86 4.68 -23.79
N GLN A 152 -13.00 3.66 -23.70
CA GLN A 152 -11.57 3.75 -23.92
C GLN A 152 -11.18 2.86 -25.09
N THR A 153 -10.60 3.46 -26.13
CA THR A 153 -10.07 2.73 -27.28
C THR A 153 -8.61 2.37 -27.05
N ILE A 154 -8.29 1.08 -27.09
CA ILE A 154 -6.93 0.56 -27.06
C ILE A 154 -6.64 -0.01 -28.45
N ILE A 155 -5.54 0.45 -29.06
CA ILE A 155 -5.08 -0.09 -30.35
C ILE A 155 -3.70 -0.67 -30.17
N ARG A 156 -3.55 -1.91 -30.59
CA ARG A 156 -2.32 -2.68 -30.51
C ARG A 156 -1.80 -2.95 -31.91
N ASP A 157 -0.49 -3.00 -32.08
CA ASP A 157 0.15 -3.36 -33.34
C ASP A 157 1.46 -4.12 -33.12
N ASN A 158 1.98 -4.70 -34.20
CA ASN A 158 3.20 -5.51 -34.18
C ASN A 158 4.43 -4.76 -34.72
N CYS A 159 4.41 -3.41 -34.77
CA CYS A 159 5.54 -2.62 -35.26
C CYS A 159 6.67 -2.51 -34.22
N THR A 160 7.87 -2.16 -34.68
CA THR A 160 9.03 -1.87 -33.81
C THR A 160 8.84 -0.60 -32.98
N GLU A 161 9.62 -0.45 -31.91
CA GLU A 161 9.61 0.76 -31.09
C GLU A 161 9.92 2.02 -31.92
N GLY A 162 9.20 3.12 -31.64
CA GLY A 162 9.30 4.37 -32.41
C GLY A 162 8.58 4.33 -33.77
N THR A 163 7.83 3.26 -34.04
CA THR A 163 6.96 3.14 -35.22
C THR A 163 5.56 2.68 -34.79
N TYR A 164 4.56 2.92 -35.63
CA TYR A 164 3.19 2.46 -35.42
C TYR A 164 2.58 1.97 -36.74
N CYS A 165 1.55 1.13 -36.64
CA CYS A 165 0.87 0.61 -37.82
C CYS A 165 -0.13 1.64 -38.37
N ASN A 166 0.02 2.03 -39.64
CA ASN A 166 -0.97 2.85 -40.32
C ASN A 166 -2.15 1.98 -40.77
N ASP A 167 -3.34 2.31 -40.30
CA ASP A 167 -4.56 1.54 -40.56
C ASP A 167 -5.01 1.60 -42.04
N GLU A 168 -4.58 2.59 -42.82
CA GLU A 168 -4.97 2.72 -44.24
C GLU A 168 -4.21 1.77 -45.17
N ASN A 169 -2.92 1.57 -44.90
CA ASN A 169 -2.01 0.85 -45.79
C ASN A 169 -1.40 -0.40 -45.14
N HIS A 170 -1.70 -0.66 -43.87
CA HIS A 170 -1.15 -1.76 -43.08
C HIS A 170 0.38 -1.82 -43.14
N THR A 171 1.04 -0.65 -43.07
CA THR A 171 2.50 -0.56 -42.99
C THR A 171 2.98 0.19 -41.76
N CYS A 172 4.11 -0.25 -41.20
CA CYS A 172 4.74 0.46 -40.08
C CYS A 172 5.33 1.78 -40.56
N ILE A 173 4.89 2.89 -39.95
CA ILE A 173 5.40 4.22 -40.22
C ILE A 173 6.01 4.82 -38.95
N GLY A 174 6.88 5.82 -39.11
CA GLY A 174 7.57 6.44 -37.99
C GLY A 174 6.61 7.21 -37.09
N SER A 175 6.75 7.04 -35.78
CA SER A 175 6.04 7.87 -34.80
C SER A 175 6.50 9.34 -34.91
N LYS A 176 5.58 10.23 -34.58
CA LYS A 176 5.65 11.67 -34.73
C LYS A 176 6.37 12.30 -33.54
N ALA A 177 7.12 13.36 -33.80
CA ALA A 177 7.77 14.15 -32.76
C ALA A 177 6.75 14.98 -31.95
N LEU A 178 7.22 15.59 -30.86
CA LEU A 178 6.43 16.55 -30.07
C LEU A 178 5.85 17.67 -30.96
N GLU A 179 4.68 18.17 -30.57
CA GLU A 179 3.91 19.23 -31.25
C GLU A 179 3.43 18.89 -32.66
N LYS A 180 3.53 17.61 -33.08
CA LYS A 180 2.94 17.13 -34.33
C LYS A 180 1.52 16.67 -34.11
N ALA A 181 0.67 16.90 -35.12
CA ALA A 181 -0.73 16.51 -35.07
C ALA A 181 -0.87 14.97 -34.98
N CYS A 182 -1.66 14.50 -34.03
CA CYS A 182 -1.94 13.09 -33.78
C CYS A 182 -3.42 12.90 -33.47
N TRP A 183 -3.90 11.67 -33.67
CA TRP A 183 -5.23 11.27 -33.21
C TRP A 183 -5.15 10.30 -32.03
N GLN A 184 -4.00 9.66 -31.87
CA GLN A 184 -3.79 8.57 -30.91
C GLN A 184 -2.40 8.65 -30.28
N ASP A 185 -2.31 8.23 -29.03
CA ASP A 185 -1.07 8.20 -28.24
C ASP A 185 0.09 7.49 -28.93
N ARG A 186 -0.18 6.34 -29.58
CA ARG A 186 0.82 5.53 -30.29
C ARG A 186 1.48 6.24 -31.47
N GLU A 187 0.81 7.24 -32.05
CA GLU A 187 1.37 8.00 -33.16
C GLU A 187 2.53 8.87 -32.70
N CYS A 188 2.69 9.11 -31.40
CA CYS A 188 3.69 10.00 -30.85
C CYS A 188 4.88 9.23 -30.29
N LEU A 189 6.10 9.76 -30.49
CA LEU A 189 7.32 9.21 -29.87
C LEU A 189 7.28 9.30 -28.34
N SER A 190 6.53 10.25 -27.79
CA SER A 190 6.28 10.38 -26.36
C SER A 190 5.29 9.35 -25.82
N GLY A 191 4.57 8.64 -26.69
CA GLY A 191 3.47 7.75 -26.31
C GLY A 191 2.24 8.48 -25.77
N THR A 192 2.08 9.77 -26.05
CA THR A 192 0.92 10.55 -25.60
C THR A 192 0.52 11.62 -26.60
N CYS A 193 -0.76 11.63 -26.95
CA CYS A 193 -1.45 12.59 -27.78
C CYS A 193 -2.41 13.39 -26.90
N SER A 194 -2.33 14.73 -26.98
CA SER A 194 -3.23 15.61 -26.25
C SER A 194 -4.66 15.51 -26.77
N ASP A 195 -5.65 15.84 -25.94
CA ASP A 195 -7.04 16.05 -26.35
C ASP A 195 -7.17 17.13 -27.44
N ASP A 196 -6.21 18.06 -27.50
CA ASP A 196 -6.10 19.09 -28.54
C ASP A 196 -5.54 18.54 -29.88
N GLY A 197 -5.16 17.26 -29.94
CA GLY A 197 -4.70 16.57 -31.15
C GLY A 197 -3.24 16.79 -31.51
N TYR A 198 -2.34 17.00 -30.53
CA TYR A 198 -0.89 17.11 -30.76
C TYR A 198 -0.06 16.25 -29.79
N CYS A 199 1.09 15.78 -30.25
CA CYS A 199 2.00 14.98 -29.45
C CYS A 199 2.61 15.80 -28.32
N MET A 200 2.47 15.32 -27.09
CA MET A 200 3.01 15.97 -25.89
C MET A 200 3.72 14.95 -25.01
N ASN A 201 4.53 15.43 -24.06
CA ASN A 201 5.10 14.55 -23.05
C ASN A 201 3.97 14.02 -22.15
N GLY A 202 3.94 12.70 -21.93
CA GLY A 202 2.95 12.06 -21.08
C GLY A 202 3.02 12.53 -19.61
N PRO A 203 1.95 12.30 -18.84
CA PRO A 203 1.88 12.70 -17.43
C PRO A 203 2.92 11.99 -16.53
N ASP A 204 3.48 10.87 -17.00
CA ASP A 204 4.53 10.10 -16.32
C ASP A 204 5.93 10.69 -16.47
N VAL A 205 6.10 11.71 -17.32
CA VAL A 205 7.37 12.43 -17.39
C VAL A 205 7.46 13.25 -16.11
N PHE A 206 8.36 12.86 -15.20
CA PHE A 206 8.64 13.59 -13.97
C PHE A 206 8.73 15.09 -14.29
N HIS A 207 7.69 15.84 -13.92
CA HIS A 207 7.77 17.28 -14.00
C HIS A 207 8.92 17.67 -13.08
N THR A 208 10.00 18.18 -13.67
CA THR A 208 11.11 18.74 -12.91
C THR A 208 10.49 19.80 -12.01
N ILE A 209 10.42 19.52 -10.71
CA ILE A 209 9.80 20.43 -9.75
C ILE A 209 10.51 21.77 -9.88
N ALA A 210 9.74 22.82 -10.18
CA ALA A 210 10.28 24.14 -10.41
C ALA A 210 11.16 24.57 -9.22
N THR A 211 12.35 25.11 -9.49
CA THR A 211 13.38 25.38 -8.47
C THR A 211 12.88 26.27 -7.33
N TRP A 212 11.92 27.16 -7.59
CA TRP A 212 11.32 28.02 -6.56
C TRP A 212 10.55 27.22 -5.49
N LEU A 213 9.98 26.07 -5.85
CA LEU A 213 9.21 25.24 -4.92
C LEU A 213 10.13 24.57 -3.88
N TRP A 214 11.35 24.23 -4.28
CA TRP A 214 12.41 23.80 -3.36
C TRP A 214 12.82 24.91 -2.39
N ALA A 215 12.90 26.16 -2.86
CA ALA A 215 13.19 27.30 -1.99
C ALA A 215 12.09 27.53 -0.94
N VAL A 216 10.81 27.45 -1.35
CA VAL A 216 9.66 27.59 -0.43
C VAL A 216 9.63 26.47 0.61
N LEU A 217 9.87 25.22 0.20
CA LEU A 217 9.94 24.07 1.11
C LEU A 217 11.12 24.22 2.09
N GLY A 218 12.29 24.64 1.61
CA GLY A 218 13.46 24.89 2.45
C GLY A 218 13.21 25.98 3.50
N CYS A 219 12.60 27.10 3.08
CA CYS A 219 12.24 28.19 3.99
C CYS A 219 11.20 27.76 5.02
N SER A 220 10.19 26.97 4.66
CA SER A 220 9.15 26.54 5.60
C SER A 220 9.72 25.63 6.70
N ILE A 221 10.57 24.68 6.33
CA ILE A 221 11.28 23.81 7.28
C ILE A 221 12.16 24.64 8.21
N PHE A 222 12.91 25.61 7.66
CA PHE A 222 13.78 26.47 8.45
C PHE A 222 13.02 27.31 9.48
N VAL A 223 11.91 27.94 9.08
CA VAL A 223 11.04 28.71 9.98
C VAL A 223 10.43 27.82 11.06
N PHE A 224 9.98 26.61 10.70
CA PHE A 224 9.43 25.64 11.65
C PHE A 224 10.45 25.22 12.71
N VAL A 225 11.69 24.93 12.30
CA VAL A 225 12.79 24.60 13.23
C VAL A 225 13.10 25.77 14.16
N LEU A 226 13.18 26.99 13.63
CA LEU A 226 13.41 28.18 14.47
C LEU A 226 12.27 28.42 15.47
N LEU A 227 11.02 28.20 15.07
CA LEU A 227 9.86 28.33 15.96
C LEU A 227 9.93 27.32 17.10
N ILE A 228 10.20 26.04 16.80
CA ILE A 228 10.35 24.99 17.82
C ILE A 228 11.50 25.32 18.77
N LEU A 229 12.67 25.68 18.25
CA LEU A 229 13.82 26.05 19.08
C LEU A 229 13.53 27.27 19.95
N GLY A 230 12.82 28.27 19.41
CA GLY A 230 12.38 29.44 20.16
C GLY A 230 11.43 29.09 21.32
N VAL A 231 10.42 28.25 21.07
CA VAL A 231 9.49 27.79 22.12
C VAL A 231 10.22 26.99 23.20
N LEU A 232 11.09 26.05 22.81
CA LEU A 232 11.89 25.27 23.75
C LEU A 232 12.82 26.17 24.58
N TRP A 233 13.43 27.19 23.98
CA TRP A 233 14.26 28.15 24.69
C TRP A 233 13.48 28.95 25.73
N ILE A 234 12.27 29.42 25.39
CA ILE A 234 11.39 30.13 26.33
C ILE A 234 11.00 29.21 27.49
N LEU A 235 10.55 27.98 27.20
CA LEU A 235 10.15 27.01 28.21
C LEU A 235 11.31 26.66 29.14
N HIS A 236 12.50 26.41 28.59
CA HIS A 236 13.70 26.12 29.37
C HIS A 236 14.09 27.30 30.27
N ARG A 237 14.04 28.53 29.74
CA ARG A 237 14.35 29.74 30.53
C ARG A 237 13.30 30.00 31.62
N TYR A 238 12.03 29.71 31.36
CA TYR A 238 10.97 29.80 32.34
C TYR A 238 11.18 28.79 33.49
N GLN A 239 11.42 27.52 33.13
CA GLN A 239 11.70 26.47 34.11
C GLN A 239 12.95 26.78 34.93
N SER A 240 14.04 27.19 34.28
CA SER A 240 15.29 27.58 34.96
C SER A 240 15.06 28.69 35.99
N ARG A 241 14.30 29.75 35.65
CA ARG A 241 13.96 30.81 36.62
C ARG A 241 13.17 30.27 37.82
N LYS A 242 12.21 29.39 37.58
CA LYS A 242 11.43 28.75 38.65
C LYS A 242 12.28 27.88 39.56
N GLU A 243 13.24 27.14 39.01
CA GLU A 243 14.17 26.35 39.82
C GLU A 243 15.14 27.24 40.62
N HIS A 244 15.65 28.33 40.04
CA HIS A 244 16.49 29.28 40.77
C HIS A 244 15.77 29.97 41.93
N GLU A 245 14.47 30.31 41.76
CA GLU A 245 13.63 30.84 42.85
C GLU A 245 13.51 29.83 44.00
N LYS A 246 13.32 28.53 43.69
CA LYS A 246 13.25 27.46 44.69
C LYS A 246 14.59 27.26 45.42
N SER A 247 15.70 27.24 44.68
CA SER A 247 17.03 27.12 45.29
C SER A 247 17.36 28.31 46.19
N ALA A 248 17.09 29.54 45.75
CA ALA A 248 17.34 30.74 46.55
C ALA A 248 16.54 30.71 47.87
N LYS A 249 15.27 30.29 47.82
CA LYS A 249 14.45 30.12 49.03
C LYS A 249 15.00 29.04 49.95
N PHE A 250 15.35 27.86 49.40
CA PHE A 250 15.90 26.75 50.19
C PHE A 250 17.17 27.14 50.95
N PHE A 251 18.11 27.85 50.30
CA PHE A 251 19.33 28.30 50.97
C PHE A 251 19.10 29.46 51.93
N GLY A 252 18.18 30.38 51.62
CA GLY A 252 17.79 31.46 52.53
C GLY A 252 17.15 30.95 53.82
N ASP A 253 16.22 30.00 53.71
CA ASP A 253 15.58 29.38 54.88
C ASP A 253 16.63 28.65 55.75
N ASN A 254 17.58 27.92 55.13
CA ASN A 254 18.68 27.26 55.85
C ASN A 254 19.64 28.24 56.57
N ASP A 255 19.98 29.38 55.96
CA ASP A 255 20.82 30.41 56.59
C ASP A 255 20.10 31.04 57.81
N GLU A 256 18.78 31.24 57.73
CA GLU A 256 17.98 31.69 58.88
C GLU A 256 17.99 30.67 60.02
N PHE A 257 17.81 29.38 59.72
CA PHE A 257 17.92 28.31 60.71
C PHE A 257 19.32 28.29 61.38
N TYR A 258 20.39 28.43 60.61
CA TYR A 258 21.76 28.47 61.13
C TYR A 258 21.97 29.65 62.09
N LYS A 259 21.48 30.85 61.72
CA LYS A 259 21.55 32.05 62.56
C LYS A 259 20.75 31.91 63.85
N ARG A 260 19.52 31.38 63.79
CA ARG A 260 18.69 31.13 64.99
C ARG A 260 19.37 30.14 65.96
N TYR A 261 20.01 29.10 65.42
CA TYR A 261 20.75 28.13 66.22
C TYR A 261 21.97 28.73 66.92
N GLN A 262 22.78 29.54 66.21
CA GLN A 262 23.91 30.23 66.82
C GLN A 262 23.49 31.18 67.94
N MET A 263 22.39 31.93 67.77
CA MET A 263 21.87 32.81 68.83
C MET A 263 21.40 32.01 70.06
N GLN A 264 20.81 30.83 69.86
CA GLN A 264 20.39 29.96 70.97
C GLN A 264 21.58 29.40 71.75
N GLN A 265 22.67 29.02 71.07
CA GLN A 265 23.92 28.62 71.75
C GLN A 265 24.63 29.80 72.44
N ALA A 266 24.61 31.00 71.86
CA ALA A 266 25.19 32.20 72.48
C ALA A 266 24.44 32.59 73.78
N ASN A 267 23.12 32.43 73.81
CA ASN A 267 22.33 32.67 75.01
C ASN A 267 22.56 31.60 76.10
N ASP A 268 22.78 30.33 75.72
CA ASP A 268 23.07 29.25 76.69
C ASP A 268 24.51 29.31 77.24
N SER A 269 25.45 29.92 76.51
CA SER A 269 26.81 30.21 77.01
C SER A 269 26.87 31.45 77.90
N THR A 270 25.88 32.34 77.84
CA THR A 270 25.79 33.52 78.73
C THR A 270 25.10 33.21 80.07
N SER A 271 24.36 32.09 80.19
CA SER A 271 23.80 31.64 81.48
C SER A 271 24.73 30.73 82.30
N ARG A 272 25.82 30.21 81.69
CA ARG A 272 26.78 29.28 82.33
C ARG A 272 27.96 29.95 83.04
N LEU A 273 27.89 31.25 83.32
CA LEU A 273 28.85 31.92 84.23
C LEU A 273 28.20 32.39 85.54
N VAL A 274 27.15 31.72 86.02
CA VAL A 274 26.71 31.84 87.41
C VAL A 274 26.25 30.46 87.94
N SER A 275 26.94 30.01 88.99
CA SER A 275 26.51 29.02 89.99
C SER A 275 26.66 27.52 89.68
N THR A 276 27.71 26.97 90.31
CA THR A 276 27.82 25.67 90.99
C THR A 276 26.58 24.75 91.06
N GLY A 277 26.80 23.47 90.75
CA GLY A 277 26.12 22.34 91.41
C GLY A 277 24.88 21.78 90.73
N GLU A 278 24.89 20.45 90.56
CA GLU A 278 23.77 19.54 90.29
C GLU A 278 23.35 19.18 88.85
N LEU A 279 23.11 17.87 88.74
CA LEU A 279 22.49 17.08 87.67
C LEU A 279 21.40 17.83 86.90
N LEU A 280 21.46 17.82 85.55
CA LEU A 280 20.27 17.73 84.69
C LEU A 280 20.64 17.51 83.21
N SER A 281 20.12 16.40 82.68
CA SER A 281 19.53 16.21 81.34
C SER A 281 20.11 17.02 80.17
N ASP A 282 21.02 16.38 79.43
CA ASP A 282 21.53 16.86 78.13
C ASP A 282 20.42 16.73 77.07
N SER A 283 19.52 17.72 77.02
CA SER A 283 18.58 17.89 75.91
C SER A 283 19.32 18.45 74.71
N ARG A 284 20.19 17.64 74.09
CA ARG A 284 20.78 17.97 72.78
C ARG A 284 19.64 18.04 71.77
N ALA A 285 19.21 19.25 71.44
CA ALA A 285 18.34 19.50 70.31
C ALA A 285 19.00 18.89 69.05
N SER A 286 18.44 17.78 68.56
CA SER A 286 18.86 17.19 67.29
C SER A 286 18.42 18.12 66.17
N VAL A 287 19.38 18.85 65.59
CA VAL A 287 19.13 19.70 64.43
C VAL A 287 18.92 18.80 63.21
N VAL A 288 17.68 18.70 62.76
CA VAL A 288 17.36 18.12 61.45
C VAL A 288 17.57 19.23 60.42
N TYR A 289 18.69 19.20 59.71
CA TYR A 289 18.83 20.01 58.50
C TYR A 289 17.71 19.61 57.54
N LEU A 290 17.02 20.57 56.91
CA LEU A 290 16.23 20.23 55.73
C LEU A 290 17.23 19.77 54.68
N THR A 291 17.39 18.45 54.55
CA THR A 291 18.15 17.87 53.44
C THR A 291 17.44 18.25 52.16
N THR A 292 18.19 18.47 51.08
CA THR A 292 17.63 18.67 49.74
C THR A 292 16.57 17.61 49.49
N PRO A 293 15.36 17.94 49.02
CA PRO A 293 14.42 16.91 48.61
C PRO A 293 15.12 16.04 47.57
N ASP A 294 15.05 14.72 47.76
CA ASP A 294 15.73 13.73 46.93
C ASP A 294 15.55 14.07 45.45
N TYR A 295 16.66 14.40 44.77
CA TYR A 295 16.69 14.63 43.33
C TYR A 295 16.19 13.41 42.53
N ASN A 296 16.16 12.24 43.17
CA ASN A 296 15.63 10.99 42.62
C ASN A 296 14.11 11.02 42.37
N GLU A 297 13.31 11.78 43.13
CA GLU A 297 11.86 11.88 42.86
C GLU A 297 11.55 12.84 41.70
N SER A 298 12.41 13.84 41.44
CA SER A 298 12.20 14.80 40.34
C SER A 298 12.51 14.20 38.95
N ALA A 299 13.39 13.20 38.89
CA ALA A 299 13.69 12.47 37.65
C ALA A 299 12.55 11.52 37.24
N ALA A 300 11.73 11.04 38.19
CA ALA A 300 10.64 10.10 37.94
C ALA A 300 9.46 10.71 37.18
N LEU A 301 9.30 12.04 37.17
CA LEU A 301 8.25 12.74 36.41
C LEU A 301 8.63 13.03 34.96
N SER A 302 9.91 12.89 34.57
CA SER A 302 10.35 13.08 33.17
C SER A 302 10.47 11.77 32.39
N THR A 303 10.41 10.60 33.04
CA THR A 303 10.41 9.32 32.34
C THR A 303 9.38 8.39 32.96
N THR A 304 8.25 8.18 32.27
CA THR A 304 7.34 7.07 32.57
C THR A 304 8.10 5.75 32.37
N ARG A 305 8.52 5.12 33.47
CA ARG A 305 8.81 3.69 33.50
C ARG A 305 8.03 3.03 34.64
N PRO A 306 7.33 1.92 34.39
CA PRO A 306 6.50 1.27 35.39
C PRO A 306 7.38 0.54 36.42
N LEU A 307 7.05 0.72 37.70
CA LEU A 307 7.59 -0.01 38.83
C LEU A 307 7.12 -1.46 38.78
N SER A 308 8.06 -2.40 38.68
CA SER A 308 7.82 -3.78 39.11
C SER A 308 8.99 -4.28 39.97
N TRP A 309 8.60 -4.92 41.07
CA TRP A 309 9.33 -5.83 41.95
C TRP A 309 10.18 -5.27 43.10
N ARG A 310 9.54 -5.28 44.28
CA ARG A 310 10.15 -5.71 45.54
C ARG A 310 10.42 -7.23 45.47
N GLN A 311 11.66 -7.65 45.70
CA GLN A 311 11.93 -8.80 46.57
C GLN A 311 13.38 -8.76 47.09
N SER A 312 13.47 -8.76 48.42
CA SER A 312 14.68 -8.97 49.21
C SER A 312 15.17 -10.41 49.02
N ASN A 313 16.48 -10.62 48.87
CA ASN A 313 17.28 -11.42 49.81
C ASN A 313 18.75 -11.60 49.37
N ASN A 314 19.63 -11.29 50.33
CA ASN A 314 20.93 -11.88 50.64
C ASN A 314 21.97 -12.21 49.55
N ILE A 315 23.02 -11.40 49.63
CA ILE A 315 24.45 -11.65 49.43
C ILE A 315 24.89 -13.12 49.60
N GLY A 316 25.65 -13.61 48.61
CA GLY A 316 26.45 -14.84 48.69
C GLY A 316 27.17 -15.19 47.39
N THR A 317 28.36 -14.60 47.19
CA THR A 317 29.57 -15.19 46.56
C THR A 317 29.47 -16.02 45.25
N LEU A 318 30.07 -15.46 44.17
CA LEU A 318 30.98 -16.03 43.11
C LEU A 318 30.75 -17.47 42.56
N PRO A 319 31.29 -17.84 41.36
CA PRO A 319 31.65 -17.09 40.15
C PRO A 319 31.08 -17.71 38.84
N LEU A 320 31.41 -17.03 37.74
CA LEU A 320 31.24 -17.40 36.32
C LEU A 320 31.59 -18.87 35.97
N SER A 321 30.74 -19.49 35.14
CA SER A 321 31.15 -20.52 34.19
C SER A 321 30.42 -20.34 32.86
N VAL A 322 31.22 -20.15 31.81
CA VAL A 322 30.82 -20.04 30.40
C VAL A 322 30.63 -21.44 29.84
N THR A 323 29.50 -21.72 29.18
CA THR A 323 29.41 -22.82 28.21
C THR A 323 28.65 -22.38 26.96
N ASN A 324 29.38 -22.43 25.85
CA ASN A 324 28.88 -22.41 24.48
C ASN A 324 27.97 -23.62 24.21
N LYS A 325 26.88 -23.40 23.46
CA LYS A 325 26.23 -24.43 22.65
C LYS A 325 25.77 -23.83 21.32
N LEU A 326 26.63 -23.98 20.31
CA LEU A 326 26.23 -24.08 18.91
C LEU A 326 25.95 -25.56 18.66
N ASN A 327 24.71 -25.90 18.34
CA ASN A 327 24.33 -27.21 17.82
C ASN A 327 23.90 -27.07 16.37
N LYS A 328 24.50 -27.96 15.60
CA LYS A 328 24.16 -28.54 14.31
C LYS A 328 22.68 -28.57 13.96
#